data_AF-A0A0A0DNV7-F1
#
_entry.id   AF-A0A0A0DNV7-F1
#
_cell.length_a   1.000
_cell.length_b   1.000
_cell.length_c   1.000
_cell.angle_alpha   90.00
_cell.angle_beta   90.00
_cell.angle_gamma   90.00
#
_symmetry.space_group_name_H-M   'P 1'
#
loop_
_entity.id
_entity.type
_entity.pdbx_description
1 polymer ?
#
loop_
_entity_poly.entity_id
_entity_poly.type
_entity_poly.pdbx_seq_one_letter_code
_entity_poly.pdbx_strand_id
1 'polypeptide(L)'
;MAMPDHITRKRNKTPWKWAAGAAWALMASAAMADAPALQVLTPNGNWNWDGVLGMQDGGTSTLSLSSELWSIKATPYGTASNPVGTPGGSTAINTPVITQNTYSVVSAPDNAIYEIGSTGGVTLTASYASGSLTITDLSVNFGTRLISATLIGGNGLGQIQNVPLWNVDNISSTVLGCPDNGGMCDAGGLSAAQQPQHRLDTVLTGLHLTAEGNSAFKQAMGWQQDIASSFDFGTLSTSTMFLSGPALHAVPEPGTWALMGLGLVGLFGATRRRA
;
A
#
# COMPACT_ATOMS: atom_id res chain seq x y z
N MET A 1 -51.56 17.13 -51.10
CA MET A 1 -52.73 16.40 -51.66
C MET A 1 -52.19 15.11 -52.27
N ALA A 2 -52.35 13.93 -51.68
CA ALA A 2 -53.00 13.60 -50.40
C ALA A 2 -52.43 12.30 -49.78
N MET A 3 -52.65 12.10 -48.48
CA MET A 3 -52.78 10.78 -47.80
C MET A 3 -54.23 10.27 -47.99
N PRO A 4 -54.65 9.01 -47.68
CA PRO A 4 -54.08 8.00 -46.76
C PRO A 4 -53.88 6.62 -47.46
N ASP A 5 -54.00 5.39 -46.92
CA ASP A 5 -54.40 4.73 -45.64
C ASP A 5 -53.52 3.45 -45.47
N HIS A 6 -53.12 2.95 -44.30
CA HIS A 6 -53.83 2.42 -43.11
C HIS A 6 -54.37 0.97 -43.26
N ILE A 7 -53.58 -0.02 -42.82
CA ILE A 7 -54.03 -1.41 -42.53
C ILE A 7 -53.54 -1.83 -41.14
N THR A 8 -54.25 -2.76 -40.49
CA THR A 8 -54.43 -2.77 -39.03
C THR A 8 -53.98 -4.06 -38.34
N ARG A 9 -53.41 -3.90 -37.12
CA ARG A 9 -53.17 -4.87 -36.03
C ARG A 9 -53.53 -6.35 -36.25
N LYS A 10 -52.64 -7.23 -35.75
CA LYS A 10 -53.06 -8.25 -34.76
C LYS A 10 -52.24 -8.13 -33.48
N ARG A 11 -52.94 -8.06 -32.34
CA ARG A 11 -52.36 -8.22 -30.99
C ARG A 11 -52.65 -9.66 -30.55
N ASN A 12 -51.63 -10.45 -30.23
CA ASN A 12 -51.84 -11.64 -29.40
C ASN A 12 -51.63 -11.27 -27.93
N LYS A 13 -52.61 -11.60 -27.09
CA LYS A 13 -52.52 -11.59 -25.63
C LYS A 13 -52.83 -12.99 -25.12
N THR A 14 -51.91 -13.58 -24.37
CA THR A 14 -52.26 -14.53 -23.31
C THR A 14 -51.13 -14.54 -22.27
N PRO A 15 -51.41 -14.22 -20.99
CA PRO A 15 -50.40 -14.30 -19.94
C PRO A 15 -50.47 -15.67 -19.23
N TRP A 16 -49.36 -16.39 -19.19
CA TRP A 16 -49.22 -17.55 -18.31
C TRP A 16 -48.21 -17.25 -17.21
N LYS A 17 -48.74 -17.09 -15.99
CA LYS A 17 -47.95 -17.08 -14.75
C LYS A 17 -47.76 -18.52 -14.30
N TRP A 18 -46.53 -18.93 -14.03
CA TRP A 18 -46.24 -19.86 -12.94
C TRP A 18 -44.97 -19.39 -12.23
N ALA A 19 -45.07 -19.17 -10.93
CA ALA A 19 -43.92 -18.83 -10.10
C ALA A 19 -43.29 -20.11 -9.57
N ALA A 20 -41.96 -20.21 -9.63
CA ALA A 20 -41.22 -21.35 -9.13
C ALA A 20 -39.96 -20.90 -8.37
N GLY A 21 -40.01 -20.96 -7.03
CA GLY A 21 -38.85 -21.34 -6.22
C GLY A 21 -37.63 -20.42 -6.16
N ALA A 22 -37.78 -19.09 -6.22
CA ALA A 22 -36.70 -18.18 -5.81
C ALA A 22 -36.54 -18.14 -4.27
N ALA A 23 -36.19 -19.28 -3.68
CA ALA A 23 -36.13 -19.51 -2.23
C ALA A 23 -34.78 -20.13 -1.82
N TRP A 24 -33.69 -19.37 -2.02
CA TRP A 24 -32.36 -19.73 -1.57
C TRP A 24 -31.74 -18.63 -0.69
N ALA A 25 -31.42 -19.00 0.55
CA ALA A 25 -30.48 -18.32 1.44
C ALA A 25 -30.67 -16.82 1.73
N LEU A 26 -31.86 -16.40 2.16
CA LEU A 26 -31.98 -15.25 3.06
C LEU A 26 -31.55 -15.64 4.50
N MET A 27 -30.29 -16.05 4.63
CA MET A 27 -29.56 -16.19 5.89
C MET A 27 -28.14 -15.66 5.72
N ALA A 28 -28.03 -14.36 5.41
CA ALA A 28 -26.87 -13.59 5.78
C ALA A 28 -26.85 -13.53 7.31
N SER A 29 -26.14 -14.46 7.96
CA SER A 29 -25.96 -14.44 9.41
C SER A 29 -25.23 -13.17 9.83
N ALA A 30 -25.62 -12.61 10.98
CA ALA A 30 -25.12 -11.33 11.49
C ALA A 30 -23.69 -11.41 12.05
N ALA A 31 -22.75 -11.83 11.20
CA ALA A 31 -21.32 -12.02 11.49
C ALA A 31 -20.43 -11.01 10.74
N MET A 32 -21.01 -9.99 10.09
CA MET A 32 -20.31 -8.80 9.61
C MET A 32 -20.49 -7.67 10.62
N ALA A 33 -19.93 -7.86 11.82
CA ALA A 33 -20.13 -6.98 12.98
C ALA A 33 -18.84 -6.77 13.81
N ASP A 34 -17.69 -6.83 13.15
CA ASP A 34 -16.52 -5.98 13.44
C ASP A 34 -15.50 -6.19 12.31
N ALA A 35 -15.60 -5.35 11.27
CA ALA A 35 -14.47 -5.08 10.39
C ALA A 35 -13.69 -3.94 11.06
N PRO A 36 -12.40 -4.11 11.38
CA PRO A 36 -11.69 -3.13 12.20
C PRO A 36 -11.63 -1.77 11.49
N ALA A 37 -11.80 -0.70 12.26
CA ALA A 37 -11.91 0.64 11.71
C ALA A 37 -10.54 1.13 11.23
N LEU A 38 -10.41 1.36 9.92
CA LEU A 38 -9.19 1.94 9.36
C LEU A 38 -9.16 3.44 9.62
N GLN A 39 -8.13 3.88 10.35
CA GLN A 39 -7.83 5.28 10.63
C GLN A 39 -6.63 5.71 9.78
N VAL A 40 -6.71 6.90 9.19
CA VAL A 40 -5.56 7.54 8.52
C VAL A 40 -4.85 8.45 9.52
N LEU A 41 -3.56 8.23 9.73
CA LEU A 41 -2.67 9.08 10.51
C LEU A 41 -1.83 9.95 9.57
N THR A 42 -1.68 11.23 9.89
CA THR A 42 -0.75 12.15 9.24
C THR A 42 0.28 12.67 10.25
N PRO A 43 1.46 13.16 9.83
CA PRO A 43 2.46 13.68 10.75
C PRO A 43 1.91 14.89 11.51
N ASN A 44 1.90 14.82 12.84
CA ASN A 44 1.45 15.91 13.69
C ASN A 44 2.59 16.44 14.56
N GLY A 45 3.14 17.59 14.18
CA GLY A 45 4.19 18.29 14.94
C GLY A 45 3.74 18.86 16.29
N ASN A 46 2.51 18.62 16.75
CA ASN A 46 2.05 18.92 18.09
C ASN A 46 2.32 17.73 19.04
N TRP A 47 3.26 17.90 19.97
CA TRP A 47 3.73 16.86 20.89
C TRP A 47 2.77 16.59 22.07
N ASN A 48 1.61 17.23 22.09
CA ASN A 48 0.60 17.05 23.13
C ASN A 48 -0.24 15.79 22.88
N TRP A 49 0.24 14.65 23.39
CA TRP A 49 -0.52 13.39 23.46
C TRP A 49 -1.87 13.58 24.18
N ASP A 50 -2.96 13.23 23.50
CA ASP A 50 -4.35 13.29 23.99
C ASP A 50 -4.93 11.92 24.39
N GLY A 51 -4.17 10.85 24.14
CA GLY A 51 -4.59 9.45 24.32
C GLY A 51 -4.83 8.68 23.02
N VAL A 52 -4.81 9.35 21.86
CA VAL A 52 -5.13 8.76 20.56
C VAL A 52 -3.85 8.44 19.77
N LEU A 53 -3.76 7.21 19.23
CA LEU A 53 -2.69 6.78 18.32
C LEU A 53 -2.44 7.82 17.22
N GLY A 54 -1.19 8.27 17.09
CA GLY A 54 -0.80 9.34 16.18
C GLY A 54 0.59 9.14 15.58
N MET A 55 0.81 9.69 14.39
CA MET A 55 2.13 9.67 13.74
C MET A 55 2.87 10.96 14.08
N GLN A 56 4.00 10.84 14.76
CA GLN A 56 4.73 11.95 15.39
C GLN A 56 5.56 12.72 14.36
N ASP A 57 6.47 12.00 13.73
CA ASP A 57 7.13 12.36 12.48
C ASP A 57 6.78 11.23 11.52
N GLY A 58 6.49 11.57 10.26
CA GLY A 58 6.39 10.54 9.23
C GLY A 58 7.69 9.77 9.10
N GLY A 59 8.84 10.41 9.35
CA GLY A 59 10.14 9.84 9.07
C GLY A 59 10.28 9.60 7.56
N THR A 60 11.03 8.57 7.18
CA THR A 60 11.47 8.41 5.79
C THR A 60 11.16 7.03 5.21
N SER A 61 11.12 6.98 3.88
CA SER A 61 11.22 5.76 3.09
C SER A 61 12.44 5.86 2.18
N THR A 62 13.26 4.81 2.11
CA THR A 62 14.49 4.76 1.35
C THR A 62 14.39 3.67 0.29
N LEU A 63 14.25 4.09 -0.97
CA LEU A 63 14.23 3.21 -2.14
C LEU A 63 15.66 3.01 -2.65
N SER A 64 16.14 1.77 -2.66
CA SER A 64 17.45 1.40 -3.20
C SER A 64 17.25 0.49 -4.41
N LEU A 65 17.56 0.99 -5.60
CA LEU A 65 17.31 0.26 -6.84
C LEU A 65 18.43 -0.72 -7.19
N SER A 66 18.07 -1.81 -7.84
CA SER A 66 18.99 -2.87 -8.28
C SER A 66 20.06 -2.33 -9.24
N SER A 67 21.31 -2.74 -9.02
CA SER A 67 22.43 -2.46 -9.93
C SER A 67 22.29 -3.16 -11.29
N GLU A 68 21.35 -4.10 -11.44
CA GLU A 68 21.04 -4.74 -12.72
C GLU A 68 20.21 -3.84 -13.65
N LEU A 69 19.75 -2.67 -13.20
CA LEU A 69 19.15 -1.63 -14.07
C LEU A 69 20.24 -0.84 -14.83
N TRP A 70 21.13 -1.56 -15.51
CA TRP A 70 22.25 -1.00 -16.25
C TRP A 70 21.77 -0.03 -17.34
N SER A 71 22.59 1.00 -17.61
CA SER A 71 22.26 2.12 -18.51
C SER A 71 21.13 3.07 -18.07
N ILE A 72 20.46 2.87 -16.93
CA ILE A 72 19.51 3.85 -16.38
C ILE A 72 20.23 4.73 -15.34
N LYS A 73 19.88 6.01 -15.31
CA LYS A 73 20.30 6.99 -14.30
C LYS A 73 19.15 7.32 -13.37
N ALA A 74 19.44 7.49 -12.08
CA ALA A 74 18.46 7.86 -11.06
C ALA A 74 18.77 9.26 -10.49
N THR A 75 17.76 10.12 -10.43
CA THR A 75 17.83 11.43 -9.76
C THR A 75 16.59 11.63 -8.88
N PRO A 76 16.72 12.13 -7.64
CA PRO A 76 15.58 12.43 -6.79
C PRO A 76 14.58 13.39 -7.44
N TYR A 77 13.30 13.23 -7.08
CA TYR A 77 12.17 14.01 -7.57
C TYR A 77 11.31 14.55 -6.42
N GLY A 78 10.79 15.77 -6.58
CA GLY A 78 9.92 16.41 -5.60
C GLY A 78 10.67 16.72 -4.30
N THR A 79 10.14 16.22 -3.18
CA THR A 79 10.72 16.32 -1.83
C THR A 79 11.86 15.33 -1.56
N ALA A 80 12.16 14.41 -2.48
CA ALA A 80 13.14 13.36 -2.26
C ALA A 80 14.60 13.87 -2.29
N SER A 81 15.49 13.14 -1.61
CA SER A 81 16.91 13.46 -1.50
C SER A 81 17.80 12.22 -1.61
N ASN A 82 19.10 12.45 -1.85
CA ASN A 82 20.12 11.40 -1.73
C ASN A 82 20.72 11.40 -0.31
N PRO A 83 21.27 10.28 0.18
CA PRO A 83 22.04 10.22 1.42
C PRO A 83 23.14 11.30 1.53
N VAL A 84 23.38 11.77 2.75
CA VAL A 84 24.43 12.77 3.03
C VAL A 84 25.80 12.20 2.64
N GLY A 85 26.58 13.00 1.89
CA GLY A 85 27.88 12.59 1.36
C GLY A 85 27.84 12.01 -0.06
N THR A 86 26.66 11.74 -0.63
CA THR A 86 26.53 11.39 -2.05
C THR A 86 27.00 12.55 -2.96
N PRO A 87 27.89 12.31 -3.94
CA PRO A 87 28.32 13.34 -4.89
C PRO A 87 27.15 13.94 -5.69
N GLY A 88 27.13 15.27 -5.80
CA GLY A 88 26.06 16.01 -6.47
C GLY A 88 26.10 15.90 -8.00
N GLY A 89 25.14 15.17 -8.59
CA GLY A 89 24.84 15.18 -10.02
C GLY A 89 24.84 13.79 -10.66
N SER A 90 23.74 13.44 -11.36
CA SER A 90 23.60 12.21 -12.16
C SER A 90 24.02 10.94 -11.40
N THR A 91 23.46 10.71 -10.22
CA THR A 91 23.73 9.55 -9.37
C THR A 91 23.55 8.21 -10.09
N ALA A 92 24.41 7.25 -9.78
CA ALA A 92 24.30 5.87 -10.26
C ALA A 92 23.01 5.25 -9.70
N ILE A 93 22.37 4.34 -10.45
CA ILE A 93 21.04 3.85 -10.10
C ILE A 93 20.95 3.14 -8.74
N ASN A 94 22.03 2.50 -8.31
CA ASN A 94 22.16 1.87 -7.00
C ASN A 94 22.38 2.86 -5.83
N THR A 95 22.29 4.18 -6.08
CA THR A 95 22.26 5.19 -5.02
C THR A 95 20.86 5.20 -4.40
N PRO A 96 20.73 5.03 -3.07
CA PRO A 96 19.43 5.11 -2.42
C PRO A 96 18.79 6.50 -2.59
N VAL A 97 17.47 6.55 -2.72
CA VAL A 97 16.67 7.78 -2.75
C VAL A 97 15.72 7.79 -1.56
N ILE A 98 15.76 8.88 -0.79
CA ILE A 98 15.04 9.06 0.47
C ILE A 98 13.83 9.97 0.23
N THR A 99 12.62 9.46 0.44
CA THR A 99 11.35 10.20 0.50
C THR A 99 10.91 10.43 1.95
N GLN A 100 10.05 11.42 2.18
CA GLN A 100 9.44 11.67 3.49
C GLN A 100 8.08 10.96 3.55
N ASN A 101 7.77 10.25 4.64
CA ASN A 101 6.44 9.66 4.80
C ASN A 101 5.41 10.74 5.19
N THR A 102 4.21 10.66 4.66
CA THR A 102 3.16 11.68 4.78
C THR A 102 1.84 11.16 5.31
N TYR A 103 1.65 9.84 5.34
CA TYR A 103 0.57 9.21 6.09
C TYR A 103 0.90 7.75 6.46
N SER A 104 0.14 7.20 7.40
CA SER A 104 0.03 5.76 7.63
C SER A 104 -1.44 5.39 7.86
N VAL A 105 -1.86 4.22 7.38
CA VAL A 105 -3.19 3.66 7.66
C VAL A 105 -3.05 2.59 8.73
N VAL A 106 -3.83 2.71 9.80
CA VAL A 106 -3.81 1.84 10.96
C VAL A 106 -5.19 1.23 11.24
N SER A 107 -5.21 0.04 11.81
CA SER A 107 -6.41 -0.70 12.16
C SER A 107 -6.73 -0.57 13.64
N ALA A 108 -7.87 0.02 13.99
CA ALA A 108 -8.40 0.02 15.35
C ALA A 108 -9.34 -1.20 15.57
N PRO A 109 -9.27 -1.91 16.71
CA PRO A 109 -8.56 -1.54 17.94
C PRO A 109 -7.08 -1.95 18.02
N ASP A 110 -6.59 -2.81 17.13
CA ASP A 110 -5.31 -3.53 17.28
C ASP A 110 -4.04 -2.69 17.03
N ASN A 111 -4.18 -1.40 16.70
CA ASN A 111 -3.08 -0.48 16.35
C ASN A 111 -2.10 -1.04 15.30
N ALA A 112 -2.60 -1.92 14.42
CA ALA A 112 -1.77 -2.60 13.43
C ALA A 112 -1.65 -1.76 12.15
N ILE A 113 -0.43 -1.63 11.62
CA ILE A 113 -0.14 -0.78 10.47
C ILE A 113 -0.39 -1.53 9.17
N TYR A 114 -1.33 -1.03 8.37
CA TYR A 114 -1.75 -1.58 7.07
C TYR A 114 -1.09 -0.91 5.88
N GLU A 115 -0.80 0.40 5.99
CA GLU A 115 -0.19 1.17 4.91
C GLU A 115 0.76 2.24 5.45
N ILE A 116 1.83 2.54 4.70
CA ILE A 116 2.64 3.76 4.85
C ILE A 116 2.74 4.42 3.47
N GLY A 117 2.49 5.73 3.41
CA GLY A 117 2.63 6.54 2.20
C GLY A 117 3.69 7.62 2.35
N SER A 118 4.34 7.98 1.24
CA SER A 118 5.40 9.00 1.17
C SER A 118 5.18 9.97 0.02
N THR A 119 5.93 11.08 -0.02
CA THR A 119 5.92 12.05 -1.12
C THR A 119 7.29 12.29 -1.75
N GLY A 120 7.27 12.59 -3.04
CA GLY A 120 8.46 12.61 -3.88
C GLY A 120 8.87 11.20 -4.32
N GLY A 121 10.02 11.09 -4.96
CA GLY A 121 10.56 9.80 -5.40
C GLY A 121 11.78 9.95 -6.31
N VAL A 122 11.80 9.22 -7.42
CA VAL A 122 12.95 9.13 -8.32
C VAL A 122 12.55 9.28 -9.79
N THR A 123 13.25 10.15 -10.52
CA THR A 123 13.24 10.16 -11.99
C THR A 123 14.30 9.22 -12.51
N LEU A 124 13.85 8.21 -13.26
CA LEU A 124 14.67 7.29 -14.03
C LEU A 124 14.81 7.82 -15.46
N THR A 125 16.03 7.81 -16.00
CA THR A 125 16.32 8.24 -17.38
C THR A 125 17.22 7.22 -18.07
N ALA A 126 16.84 6.76 -19.26
CA ALA A 126 17.68 5.84 -20.05
C ALA A 126 18.87 6.59 -20.68
N SER A 127 20.06 6.00 -20.64
CA SER A 127 21.28 6.62 -21.20
C SER A 127 21.41 6.48 -22.73
N TYR A 128 20.67 5.54 -23.34
CA TYR A 128 20.77 5.19 -24.76
C TYR A 128 19.42 5.15 -25.49
N ALA A 129 18.32 5.49 -24.83
CA ALA A 129 16.97 5.55 -25.40
C ALA A 129 16.29 6.85 -24.99
N SER A 130 15.40 7.38 -25.84
CA SER A 130 14.56 8.52 -25.51
C SER A 130 13.43 8.08 -24.57
N GLY A 131 13.73 7.97 -23.28
CA GLY A 131 12.78 7.49 -22.28
C GLY A 131 13.12 7.95 -20.86
N SER A 132 12.08 8.38 -20.15
CA SER A 132 12.16 8.73 -18.74
C SER A 132 10.85 8.36 -18.01
N LEU A 133 11.01 7.93 -16.77
CA LEU A 133 9.93 7.56 -15.86
C LEU A 133 10.23 8.13 -14.48
N THR A 134 9.42 9.08 -14.03
CA THR A 134 9.37 9.45 -12.62
C THR A 134 8.43 8.51 -11.89
N ILE A 135 8.94 7.86 -10.85
CA ILE A 135 8.18 7.14 -9.83
C ILE A 135 8.12 8.08 -8.63
N THR A 136 6.93 8.49 -8.19
CA THR A 136 6.74 9.40 -7.06
C THR A 136 5.54 8.98 -6.23
N ASP A 137 5.50 9.46 -4.99
CA ASP A 137 4.36 9.32 -4.07
C ASP A 137 3.99 7.85 -3.82
N LEU A 138 4.95 7.10 -3.27
CA LEU A 138 4.83 5.67 -3.00
C LEU A 138 3.86 5.40 -1.84
N SER A 139 2.92 4.49 -2.05
CA SER A 139 2.04 3.87 -1.05
C SER A 139 2.43 2.40 -0.90
N VAL A 140 2.69 1.95 0.32
CA VAL A 140 3.12 0.58 0.64
C VAL A 140 2.01 -0.10 1.43
N ASN A 141 1.21 -0.95 0.77
CA ASN A 141 0.17 -1.73 1.44
C ASN A 141 0.74 -3.08 1.90
N PHE A 142 0.90 -3.24 3.21
CA PHE A 142 1.55 -4.41 3.79
C PHE A 142 0.65 -5.67 3.75
N GLY A 143 -0.68 -5.49 3.80
CA GLY A 143 -1.64 -6.59 3.78
C GLY A 143 -1.76 -7.28 2.41
N THR A 144 -1.65 -6.52 1.32
CA THR A 144 -1.62 -7.06 -0.05
C THR A 144 -0.22 -7.28 -0.61
N ARG A 145 0.83 -6.86 0.13
CA ARG A 145 2.25 -6.84 -0.32
C ARG A 145 2.46 -6.06 -1.62
N LEU A 146 1.78 -4.93 -1.76
CA LEU A 146 1.70 -4.17 -2.98
C LEU A 146 2.19 -2.73 -2.76
N ILE A 147 3.14 -2.29 -3.58
CA ILE A 147 3.59 -0.90 -3.62
C ILE A 147 2.90 -0.22 -4.80
N SER A 148 2.08 0.79 -4.51
CA SER A 148 1.45 1.66 -5.49
C SER A 148 2.24 2.97 -5.64
N ALA A 149 2.16 3.60 -6.82
CA ALA A 149 2.89 4.84 -7.10
C ALA A 149 2.10 5.78 -8.03
N THR A 150 2.43 7.06 -7.99
CA THR A 150 2.20 7.97 -9.12
C THR A 150 3.36 7.86 -10.11
N LEU A 151 3.04 7.59 -11.37
CA LEU A 151 4.01 7.51 -12.47
C LEU A 151 3.84 8.70 -13.40
N ILE A 152 4.94 9.38 -13.72
CA ILE A 152 4.99 10.45 -14.72
C ILE A 152 6.03 10.07 -15.77
N GLY A 153 5.60 9.76 -16.99
CA GLY A 153 6.45 9.16 -18.01
C GLY A 153 6.39 9.85 -19.38
N GLY A 154 7.49 9.73 -20.11
CA GLY A 154 7.56 10.12 -21.53
C GLY A 154 6.71 9.24 -22.44
N ASN A 155 6.93 9.36 -23.76
CA ASN A 155 6.41 8.41 -24.77
C ASN A 155 4.89 8.15 -24.70
N GLY A 156 4.12 9.17 -24.29
CA GLY A 156 2.68 9.12 -24.22
C GLY A 156 2.08 8.48 -22.95
N LEU A 157 2.89 8.14 -21.93
CA LEU A 157 2.32 7.70 -20.64
C LEU A 157 1.61 8.86 -19.93
N GLY A 158 2.20 10.06 -19.95
CA GLY A 158 1.67 11.21 -19.22
C GLY A 158 1.83 11.03 -17.71
N GLN A 159 0.82 11.42 -16.93
CA GLN A 159 0.76 11.16 -15.50
C GLN A 159 -0.41 10.22 -15.19
N ILE A 160 -0.13 9.15 -14.44
CA ILE A 160 -1.11 8.20 -13.91
C ILE A 160 -0.86 7.99 -12.42
N GLN A 161 -1.92 7.91 -11.63
CA GLN A 161 -1.87 7.86 -10.16
C GLN A 161 -2.31 6.49 -9.65
N ASN A 162 -1.85 6.11 -8.46
CA ASN A 162 -2.17 4.85 -7.78
C ASN A 162 -1.97 3.61 -8.67
N VAL A 163 -0.92 3.63 -9.50
CA VAL A 163 -0.54 2.47 -10.31
C VAL A 163 0.00 1.41 -9.36
N PRO A 164 -0.54 0.17 -9.35
CA PRO A 164 0.07 -0.93 -8.61
C PRO A 164 1.41 -1.24 -9.30
N LEU A 165 2.52 -0.83 -8.71
CA LEU A 165 3.83 -0.80 -9.38
C LEU A 165 4.62 -2.09 -9.12
N TRP A 166 4.85 -2.42 -7.85
CA TRP A 166 5.61 -3.59 -7.44
C TRP A 166 4.81 -4.49 -6.50
N ASN A 167 4.86 -5.80 -6.75
CA ASN A 167 4.63 -6.81 -5.72
C ASN A 167 5.90 -6.97 -4.87
N VAL A 168 5.73 -7.40 -3.62
CA VAL A 168 6.83 -7.62 -2.67
C VAL A 168 6.86 -9.07 -2.20
N ASP A 169 7.95 -9.77 -2.47
CA ASP A 169 8.15 -11.15 -2.01
C ASP A 169 8.24 -11.24 -0.49
N ASN A 170 9.12 -10.45 0.13
CA ASN A 170 9.39 -10.50 1.56
C ASN A 170 9.27 -9.12 2.22
N ILE A 171 8.58 -9.10 3.37
CA ILE A 171 8.44 -7.94 4.25
C ILE A 171 8.97 -8.35 5.62
N SER A 172 10.02 -7.68 6.08
CA SER A 172 10.48 -7.73 7.47
C SER A 172 10.03 -6.46 8.19
N SER A 173 9.62 -6.56 9.45
CA SER A 173 9.27 -5.39 10.26
C SER A 173 9.68 -5.57 11.71
N THR A 174 10.17 -4.49 12.32
CA THR A 174 10.57 -4.44 13.73
C THR A 174 10.03 -3.17 14.37
N VAL A 175 9.19 -3.33 15.40
CA VAL A 175 8.77 -2.25 16.27
C VAL A 175 9.82 -2.07 17.36
N LEU A 176 10.35 -0.85 17.50
CA LEU A 176 11.34 -0.47 18.50
C LEU A 176 10.77 0.61 19.42
N GLY A 177 11.03 0.51 20.73
CA GLY A 177 10.60 1.48 21.74
C GLY A 177 11.77 1.94 22.61
N CYS A 178 11.87 3.26 22.81
CA CYS A 178 12.74 4.00 23.74
C CYS A 178 14.13 3.39 24.09
N PRO A 179 15.20 3.75 23.34
CA PRO A 179 16.57 3.34 23.64
C PRO A 179 17.12 3.80 25.00
N ASP A 180 16.64 4.92 25.56
CA ASP A 180 17.33 5.67 26.61
C ASP A 180 17.12 5.16 28.06
N ASN A 181 16.30 4.13 28.29
CA ASN A 181 16.00 3.62 29.64
C ASN A 181 15.88 2.09 29.76
N GLY A 182 16.68 1.33 29.00
CA GLY A 182 16.95 -0.09 29.32
C GLY A 182 15.84 -1.12 29.02
N GLY A 183 14.72 -0.69 28.44
CA GLY A 183 13.65 -1.57 27.94
C GLY A 183 12.40 -1.63 28.84
N MET A 184 11.29 -2.07 28.23
CA MET A 184 9.91 -2.04 28.76
C MET A 184 9.32 -0.65 29.00
N CYS A 185 8.63 -0.14 27.98
CA CYS A 185 7.83 1.08 28.04
C CYS A 185 6.49 0.88 28.77
N ASP A 186 6.49 0.69 30.09
CA ASP A 186 5.25 0.74 30.87
C ASP A 186 4.83 2.20 31.07
N ALA A 187 3.84 2.66 30.30
CA ALA A 187 3.44 4.07 30.18
C ALA A 187 2.67 4.63 31.41
N GLY A 188 2.58 3.86 32.50
CA GLY A 188 1.82 4.16 33.72
C GLY A 188 2.31 5.39 34.49
N GLY A 189 1.86 6.58 34.08
CA GLY A 189 1.99 7.83 34.86
C GLY A 189 2.99 8.86 34.31
N LEU A 190 3.59 8.62 33.15
CA LEU A 190 4.44 9.61 32.47
C LEU A 190 3.59 10.71 31.81
N SER A 191 4.08 11.95 31.84
CA SER A 191 3.38 13.08 31.19
C SER A 191 3.33 12.94 29.67
N ALA A 192 2.44 13.67 28.99
CA ALA A 192 2.29 13.63 27.52
C ALA A 192 3.62 13.78 26.76
N ALA A 193 4.52 14.65 27.23
CA ALA A 193 5.84 14.87 26.65
C ALA A 193 6.89 13.77 26.94
N GLN A 194 6.49 12.72 27.66
CA GLN A 194 7.34 11.60 28.12
C GLN A 194 6.74 10.23 27.75
N GLN A 195 5.64 10.20 26.99
CA GLN A 195 5.02 8.96 26.50
C GLN A 195 5.93 8.23 25.51
N PRO A 196 5.86 6.88 25.43
CA PRO A 196 6.80 6.10 24.65
C PRO A 196 6.61 6.32 23.15
N GLN A 197 7.75 6.57 22.48
CA GLN A 197 7.81 6.72 21.03
C GLN A 197 8.15 5.36 20.43
N HIS A 198 7.29 4.88 19.53
CA HIS A 198 7.45 3.62 18.84
C HIS A 198 7.89 3.88 17.41
N ARG A 199 9.08 3.40 17.04
CA ARG A 199 9.54 3.42 15.65
C ARG A 199 9.21 2.09 14.99
N LEU A 200 8.45 2.12 13.91
CA LEU A 200 8.32 0.97 13.01
C LEU A 200 9.40 1.11 11.93
N ASP A 201 10.39 0.23 11.99
CA ASP A 201 11.30 -0.01 10.88
C ASP A 201 10.76 -1.18 10.04
N THR A 202 10.62 -1.02 8.72
CA THR A 202 10.28 -2.12 7.80
C THR A 202 11.27 -2.19 6.64
N VAL A 203 11.47 -3.39 6.11
CA VAL A 203 12.32 -3.65 4.94
C VAL A 203 11.56 -4.57 3.99
N LEU A 204 11.40 -4.12 2.74
CA LEU A 204 10.70 -4.79 1.66
C LEU A 204 11.72 -5.16 0.58
N THR A 205 11.76 -6.42 0.16
CA THR A 205 12.77 -6.99 -0.74
C THR A 205 12.16 -7.96 -1.74
N GLY A 206 12.72 -8.07 -2.95
CA GLY A 206 12.09 -8.79 -4.05
C GLY A 206 10.95 -7.94 -4.61
N LEU A 207 11.33 -6.79 -5.19
CA LEU A 207 10.41 -5.82 -5.76
C LEU A 207 10.17 -6.16 -7.23
N HIS A 208 9.07 -6.85 -7.52
CA HIS A 208 8.77 -7.36 -8.86
C HIS A 208 7.64 -6.57 -9.52
N LEU A 209 7.86 -6.07 -10.74
CA LEU A 209 6.84 -5.28 -11.45
C LEU A 209 5.56 -6.10 -11.66
N THR A 210 4.42 -5.48 -11.41
CA THR A 210 3.09 -5.98 -11.81
C THR A 210 2.95 -5.93 -13.35
N ALA A 211 1.84 -6.45 -13.90
CA ALA A 211 1.56 -6.31 -15.33
C ALA A 211 1.34 -4.84 -15.73
N GLU A 212 0.66 -4.09 -14.88
CA GLU A 212 0.36 -2.66 -15.02
C GLU A 212 1.65 -1.83 -14.94
N GLY A 213 2.50 -2.11 -13.96
CA GLY A 213 3.80 -1.48 -13.75
C GLY A 213 4.77 -1.75 -14.90
N ASN A 214 4.84 -2.99 -15.39
CA ASN A 214 5.67 -3.36 -16.56
C ASN A 214 5.19 -2.67 -17.83
N SER A 215 3.87 -2.60 -18.06
CA SER A 215 3.27 -1.85 -19.17
C SER A 215 3.63 -0.35 -19.12
N ALA A 216 3.43 0.29 -17.96
CA ALA A 216 3.76 1.70 -17.76
C ALA A 216 5.26 2.00 -17.87
N PHE A 217 6.11 1.14 -17.30
CA PHE A 217 7.56 1.26 -17.37
C PHE A 217 8.06 1.14 -18.82
N LYS A 218 7.62 0.10 -19.54
CA LYS A 218 7.89 -0.08 -20.97
C LYS A 218 7.51 1.16 -21.78
N GLN A 219 6.28 1.65 -21.59
CA GLN A 219 5.77 2.79 -22.32
C GLN A 219 6.64 4.03 -22.05
N ALA A 220 6.81 4.43 -20.79
CA ALA A 220 7.60 5.60 -20.42
C ALA A 220 9.05 5.55 -20.92
N MET A 221 9.69 4.38 -20.84
CA MET A 221 11.08 4.18 -21.27
C MET A 221 11.23 3.97 -22.78
N GLY A 222 10.13 3.79 -23.53
CA GLY A 222 10.14 3.53 -24.97
C GLY A 222 10.62 2.12 -25.34
N TRP A 223 10.50 1.16 -24.41
CA TRP A 223 11.04 -0.19 -24.55
C TRP A 223 10.02 -1.16 -25.18
N GLN A 224 10.50 -2.00 -26.10
CA GLN A 224 9.67 -2.96 -26.83
C GLN A 224 9.59 -4.35 -26.17
N GLN A 225 10.47 -4.65 -25.21
CA GLN A 225 10.52 -5.94 -24.51
C GLN A 225 10.01 -5.79 -23.08
N ASP A 226 9.27 -6.79 -22.60
CA ASP A 226 8.85 -6.92 -21.20
C ASP A 226 10.05 -7.19 -20.30
N ILE A 227 10.08 -6.49 -19.17
CA ILE A 227 11.02 -6.82 -18.09
C ILE A 227 10.55 -8.14 -17.49
N ALA A 228 11.48 -9.06 -17.24
CA ALA A 228 11.15 -10.37 -16.70
C ALA A 228 10.47 -10.22 -15.33
N SER A 229 9.39 -10.97 -15.07
CA SER A 229 8.66 -10.90 -13.80
C SER A 229 9.48 -11.37 -12.59
N SER A 230 10.60 -12.06 -12.82
CA SER A 230 11.59 -12.46 -11.81
C SER A 230 12.72 -11.43 -11.61
N PHE A 231 12.70 -10.29 -12.31
CA PHE A 231 13.70 -9.24 -12.13
C PHE A 231 13.40 -8.47 -10.83
N ASP A 232 14.35 -8.44 -9.90
CA ASP A 232 14.23 -7.68 -8.66
C ASP A 232 14.65 -6.22 -8.89
N PHE A 233 13.73 -5.28 -8.64
CA PHE A 233 14.00 -3.85 -8.69
C PHE A 233 14.79 -3.33 -7.49
N GLY A 234 14.98 -4.13 -6.44
CA GLY A 234 15.83 -3.82 -5.30
C GLY A 234 15.08 -3.88 -3.97
N THR A 235 15.21 -2.82 -3.16
CA THR A 235 14.62 -2.77 -1.81
C THR A 235 13.99 -1.43 -1.49
N LEU A 236 12.96 -1.46 -0.65
CA LEU A 236 12.36 -0.27 -0.03
C LEU A 236 12.40 -0.46 1.49
N SER A 237 12.94 0.51 2.24
CA SER A 237 12.96 0.47 3.71
C SER A 237 12.23 1.67 4.28
N THR A 238 11.32 1.48 5.24
CA THR A 238 10.54 2.56 5.87
C THR A 238 10.91 2.71 7.34
N SER A 239 11.04 3.93 7.84
CA SER A 239 11.23 4.24 9.26
C SER A 239 10.24 5.32 9.66
N THR A 240 9.21 4.96 10.44
CA THR A 240 8.11 5.86 10.85
C THR A 240 7.95 5.91 12.36
N MET A 241 7.71 7.09 12.93
CA MET A 241 7.55 7.28 14.38
C MET A 241 6.09 7.51 14.79
N PHE A 242 5.63 6.72 15.75
CA PHE A 242 4.28 6.77 16.30
C PHE A 242 4.32 7.10 17.79
N LEU A 243 3.38 7.93 18.25
CA LEU A 243 2.96 7.94 19.64
C LEU A 243 1.81 6.94 19.77
N SER A 244 1.90 6.01 20.72
CA SER A 244 0.84 5.04 20.98
C SER A 244 0.68 4.77 22.47
N GLY A 245 -0.48 4.23 22.85
CA GLY A 245 -0.62 3.48 24.09
C GLY A 245 0.23 2.20 24.08
N PRO A 246 0.08 1.31 25.10
CA PRO A 246 1.01 0.21 25.40
C PRO A 246 1.10 -0.93 24.36
N ALA A 247 0.51 -0.80 23.18
CA ALA A 247 0.69 -1.71 22.06
C ALA A 247 0.59 -0.98 20.70
N LEU A 248 1.67 -1.05 19.93
CA LEU A 248 1.69 -0.84 18.48
C LEU A 248 2.04 -2.19 17.85
N HIS A 249 1.15 -2.74 17.03
CA HIS A 249 1.37 -4.08 16.46
C HIS A 249 2.14 -4.00 15.14
N ALA A 250 3.07 -4.95 14.97
CA ALA A 250 3.81 -5.14 13.73
C ALA A 250 2.86 -5.47 12.55
N VAL A 251 3.39 -5.36 11.33
CA VAL A 251 2.67 -5.61 10.08
C VAL A 251 1.83 -6.90 10.15
N PRO A 252 0.51 -6.84 9.85
CA PRO A 252 -0.32 -8.02 9.77
C PRO A 252 0.16 -9.01 8.71
N GLU A 253 0.61 -10.20 9.14
CA GLU A 253 0.84 -11.30 8.21
C GLU A 253 -0.50 -11.71 7.55
N PRO A 254 -0.58 -11.84 6.21
CA PRO A 254 -1.85 -12.13 5.53
C PRO A 254 -2.54 -13.43 5.97
N GLY A 255 -1.80 -14.38 6.54
CA GLY A 255 -2.36 -15.61 7.11
C GLY A 255 -3.08 -15.43 8.44
N THR A 256 -2.69 -14.45 9.26
CA THR A 256 -3.12 -14.33 10.67
C THR A 256 -4.63 -14.08 10.80
N TRP A 257 -5.17 -13.13 10.04
CA TRP A 257 -6.62 -12.86 10.00
C TRP A 257 -7.42 -13.99 9.36
N ALA A 258 -6.90 -14.58 8.27
CA ALA A 258 -7.56 -15.69 7.57
C ALA A 258 -7.66 -16.95 8.46
N LEU A 259 -6.61 -17.24 9.23
CA LEU A 259 -6.56 -18.38 10.16
C LEU A 259 -7.44 -18.14 11.40
N MET A 260 -7.52 -16.92 11.94
CA MET A 260 -8.47 -16.62 13.02
C MET A 260 -9.93 -16.76 12.57
N GLY A 261 -10.28 -16.26 11.38
CA GLY A 261 -11.60 -16.44 10.79
C GLY A 261 -11.95 -17.92 10.53
N LEU A 262 -11.03 -18.67 9.90
CA LEU A 262 -11.21 -20.12 9.67
C LEU A 262 -11.28 -20.92 10.97
N GLY A 263 -10.52 -20.54 12.01
CA GLY A 263 -10.54 -21.17 13.33
C GLY A 263 -11.91 -21.05 14.00
N LEU A 264 -12.50 -19.85 13.97
CA LEU A 264 -13.86 -19.61 14.49
C LEU A 264 -14.92 -20.39 13.71
N VAL A 265 -14.88 -20.37 12.37
CA VAL A 265 -15.80 -21.15 11.52
C VAL A 265 -15.65 -22.65 11.78
N GLY A 266 -14.41 -23.14 11.98
CA GLY A 266 -14.11 -24.51 12.38
C GLY A 266 -14.72 -24.88 13.74
N LEU A 267 -14.65 -23.98 14.72
CA LEU A 267 -15.25 -24.19 16.06
C LEU A 267 -16.78 -24.32 15.99
N PHE A 268 -17.46 -23.42 15.27
CA PHE A 268 -18.91 -23.48 15.07
C PHE A 268 -19.34 -24.71 14.23
N GLY A 269 -18.51 -25.16 13.28
CA GLY A 269 -18.71 -26.41 12.57
C GLY A 269 -18.57 -27.65 13.47
N ALA A 270 -17.63 -27.62 14.42
CA ALA A 270 -17.36 -28.71 15.35
C ALA A 270 -18.44 -28.86 16.44
N THR A 271 -18.93 -27.75 17.01
CA THR A 271 -20.00 -27.78 18.03
C THR A 271 -21.30 -28.31 17.45
N ARG A 272 -21.65 -27.94 16.21
CA ARG A 272 -22.83 -28.48 15.48
C ARG A 272 -22.74 -29.98 15.18
N ARG A 273 -21.58 -30.63 15.34
CA ARG A 273 -21.39 -32.09 15.24
C ARG A 273 -21.44 -32.82 16.60
N ARG A 274 -21.73 -32.13 17.70
CA ARG A 274 -21.88 -32.69 19.05
C ARG A 274 -23.26 -32.45 19.68
N ALA A 275 -24.22 -31.97 18.89
CA ALA A 275 -25.63 -31.78 19.24
C ALA A 275 -26.50 -32.66 18.33
#